data_AF-D3T2E2-F1
#
_entry.id   AF-D3T2E2-F1
#
_cell.length_a   1.000
_cell.length_b   1.000
_cell.length_c   1.000
_cell.angle_alpha   90.00
_cell.angle_beta   90.00
_cell.angle_gamma   90.00
#
_symmetry.space_group_name_H-M   'P 1'
#
loop_
_entity.id
_entity.type
_entity.pdbx_description
1 polymer ?
#
loop_
_entity_poly.entity_id
_entity_poly.type
_entity_poly.pdbx_seq_one_letter_code
_entity_poly.pdbx_strand_id
1 'polypeptide(L)'
;MSTDSHPESDIPRDPSAYRATLHFKSRFEDAFDDYNRHLDGEIVRRCITEGELTQQDYHTSLFESVIGGVTYRIVVNPRNGTCVSGFPVAIDWQTALDSGRWTRIQLKEIEEFLDAKPNPRQRY
;
A
#
# COMPACT_ATOMS: atom_id res chain seq x y z
N MET A 1 22.88 -27.41 14.01
CA MET A 1 21.61 -27.23 13.29
C MET A 1 21.24 -25.77 13.42
N SER A 2 21.54 -24.99 12.39
CA SER A 2 21.21 -23.55 12.37
C SER A 2 19.80 -23.42 11.83
N THR A 3 18.89 -22.96 12.68
CA THR A 3 17.53 -22.59 12.27
C THR A 3 17.62 -21.28 11.49
N ASP A 4 17.43 -21.36 10.18
CA ASP A 4 17.13 -20.20 9.34
C ASP A 4 15.78 -19.61 9.77
N SER A 5 15.80 -18.74 10.79
CA SER A 5 14.66 -17.89 11.10
C SER A 5 14.50 -16.92 9.93
N HIS A 6 13.62 -17.25 8.98
CA HIS A 6 13.23 -16.30 7.94
C HIS A 6 12.48 -15.15 8.64
N PRO A 7 12.99 -13.90 8.61
CA PRO A 7 12.37 -12.78 9.32
C PRO A 7 10.95 -12.45 8.82
N GLU A 8 10.55 -13.01 7.67
CA GLU A 8 9.20 -12.90 7.11
C GLU A 8 8.12 -13.62 7.94
N SER A 9 8.49 -14.62 8.76
CA SER A 9 7.51 -15.40 9.54
C SER A 9 6.89 -14.63 10.72
N ASP A 10 7.52 -13.52 11.13
CA ASP A 10 7.14 -12.80 12.36
C ASP A 10 6.29 -11.56 12.10
N ILE A 11 6.03 -11.20 10.84
CA ILE A 11 5.26 -10.00 10.49
C ILE A 11 3.76 -10.38 10.41
N PRO A 12 2.89 -9.80 11.26
CA PRO A 12 1.48 -10.17 11.30
C PRO A 12 0.76 -9.98 9.96
N ARG A 13 -0.02 -10.99 9.56
CA ARG A 13 -0.89 -10.96 8.37
C ARG A 13 -2.34 -10.61 8.69
N ASP A 14 -2.64 -10.29 9.94
CA ASP A 14 -3.95 -9.83 10.38
C ASP A 14 -3.97 -8.29 10.39
N PRO A 15 -4.83 -7.62 9.60
CA PRO A 15 -5.01 -6.17 9.65
C PRO A 15 -5.27 -5.62 11.06
N SER A 16 -5.89 -6.41 11.95
CA SER A 16 -6.19 -6.00 13.33
C SER A 16 -4.93 -5.83 14.20
N ALA A 17 -3.80 -6.39 13.79
CA ALA A 17 -2.51 -6.21 14.44
C ALA A 17 -1.94 -4.79 14.28
N TYR A 18 -2.51 -3.98 13.38
CA TYR A 18 -2.00 -2.66 13.03
C TYR A 18 -2.97 -1.54 13.39
N ARG A 19 -2.45 -0.53 14.10
CA ARG A 19 -3.17 0.72 14.38
C ARG A 19 -2.80 1.77 13.36
N ALA A 20 -3.81 2.39 12.75
CA ALA A 20 -3.64 3.50 11.82
C ALA A 20 -3.01 4.72 12.53
N THR A 21 -1.85 5.16 12.05
CA THR A 21 -1.26 6.46 12.46
C THR A 21 -2.12 7.62 11.94
N LEU A 22 -1.96 8.83 12.50
CA LEU A 22 -2.62 10.03 11.97
C LEU A 22 -2.25 10.29 10.50
N HIS A 23 -0.98 10.07 10.15
CA HIS A 23 -0.50 10.17 8.77
C HIS A 23 -1.16 9.18 7.82
N PHE A 24 -1.43 7.95 8.30
CA PHE A 24 -2.12 6.95 7.51
C PHE A 24 -3.60 7.27 7.36
N LYS A 25 -4.26 7.70 8.44
CA LYS A 25 -5.67 8.14 8.40
C LYS A 25 -5.88 9.27 7.41
N SER A 26 -4.90 10.17 7.27
CA SER A 26 -4.98 11.29 6.33
C SER A 26 -4.95 10.89 4.84
N ARG A 27 -4.88 9.58 4.53
CA ARG A 27 -4.84 9.04 3.16
C ARG A 27 -6.15 8.41 2.70
N PHE A 28 -7.15 8.30 3.58
CA PHE A 28 -8.47 7.79 3.23
C PHE A 28 -9.38 8.89 2.71
N GLU A 29 -10.40 8.48 1.95
CA GLU A 29 -11.40 9.25 1.18
C GLU A 29 -12.17 10.37 1.91
N ASP A 30 -11.87 10.69 3.17
CA ASP A 30 -12.51 11.78 3.92
C ASP A 30 -11.56 12.76 4.61
N ALA A 31 -10.24 12.57 4.50
CA ALA A 31 -9.34 13.22 5.44
C ALA A 31 -8.88 14.63 5.02
N PHE A 32 -8.62 14.89 3.74
CA PHE A 32 -8.21 16.18 3.18
C PHE A 32 -8.44 16.15 1.65
N ASP A 33 -8.55 17.32 0.98
CA ASP A 33 -8.84 17.53 -0.45
C ASP A 33 -7.91 16.82 -1.49
N ASP A 34 -7.07 15.89 -1.06
CA ASP A 34 -6.07 15.16 -1.87
C ASP A 34 -6.45 13.66 -1.96
N TYR A 35 -7.53 13.40 -2.70
CA TYR A 35 -8.15 12.07 -2.87
C TYR A 35 -7.49 11.18 -3.92
N ASN A 36 -6.36 11.61 -4.48
CA ASN A 36 -5.74 11.03 -5.66
C ASN A 36 -5.14 9.62 -5.46
N ARG A 37 -5.26 9.06 -4.25
CA ARG A 37 -4.74 7.73 -3.89
C ARG A 37 -5.80 6.64 -3.91
N HIS A 38 -7.09 7.00 -3.83
CA HIS A 38 -8.23 6.06 -3.72
C HIS A 38 -7.94 4.87 -2.80
N LEU A 39 -7.47 5.16 -1.59
CA LEU A 39 -7.16 4.14 -0.59
C LEU A 39 -8.39 3.88 0.27
N ASP A 40 -8.83 2.63 0.29
CA ASP A 40 -9.98 2.18 1.08
C ASP A 40 -9.60 1.01 2.01
N GLY A 41 -10.55 0.61 2.86
CA GLY A 41 -10.34 -0.46 3.83
C GLY A 41 -10.18 -1.86 3.21
N GLU A 42 -10.76 -2.12 2.04
CA GLU A 42 -10.60 -3.39 1.33
C GLU A 42 -9.17 -3.53 0.81
N ILE A 43 -8.63 -2.46 0.21
CA ILE A 43 -7.26 -2.40 -0.28
C ILE A 43 -6.27 -2.70 0.84
N VAL A 44 -6.45 -2.03 1.98
CA VAL A 44 -5.57 -2.22 3.14
C VAL A 44 -5.63 -3.65 3.66
N ARG A 45 -6.84 -4.21 3.81
CA ARG A 45 -7.02 -5.60 4.25
C ARG A 45 -6.35 -6.57 3.29
N ARG A 46 -6.58 -6.41 1.99
CA ARG A 46 -6.07 -7.35 0.97
C ARG A 46 -4.54 -7.30 0.87
N CYS A 47 -3.94 -6.11 0.92
CA CYS A 47 -2.48 -6.01 0.99
C CYS A 47 -1.91 -6.73 2.21
N ILE A 48 -2.41 -6.47 3.42
CA ILE A 48 -1.85 -7.08 4.64
C ILE A 48 -2.04 -8.61 4.65
N THR A 49 -3.25 -9.08 4.30
CA THR A 49 -3.59 -10.51 4.39
C THR A 49 -2.95 -11.34 3.28
N GLU A 50 -3.00 -10.86 2.03
CA GLU A 50 -2.70 -11.65 0.83
C GLU A 50 -1.50 -11.12 0.04
N GLY A 51 -1.06 -9.89 0.32
CA GLY A 51 -0.05 -9.21 -0.47
C GLY A 51 1.35 -9.81 -0.35
N GLU A 52 2.20 -9.50 -1.31
CA GLU A 52 3.62 -9.81 -1.22
C GLU A 52 4.25 -8.97 -0.11
N LEU A 53 5.02 -9.62 0.76
CA LEU A 53 5.70 -8.98 1.87
C LEU A 53 7.15 -8.68 1.46
N THR A 54 7.57 -7.44 1.63
CA THR A 54 8.97 -7.04 1.50
C THR A 54 9.39 -6.29 2.75
N GLN A 55 10.46 -6.75 3.40
CA GLN A 55 11.08 -5.99 4.48
C GLN A 55 11.95 -4.88 3.89
N GLN A 56 11.63 -3.61 4.18
CA GLN A 56 12.37 -2.46 3.65
C GLN A 56 13.58 -2.12 4.52
N ASP A 57 13.40 -2.14 5.84
CA ASP A 57 14.43 -1.88 6.83
C ASP A 57 14.11 -2.57 8.17
N TYR A 58 14.85 -2.25 9.23
CA TYR A 58 14.68 -2.85 10.56
C TYR A 58 13.34 -2.48 11.22
N HIS A 59 12.69 -1.39 10.80
CA HIS A 59 11.47 -0.85 11.38
C HIS A 59 10.25 -0.98 10.47
N THR A 60 10.46 -1.16 9.17
CA THR A 60 9.42 -0.98 8.16
C THR A 60 9.31 -2.19 7.26
N SER A 61 8.06 -2.60 7.03
CA SER A 61 7.70 -3.67 6.12
C SER A 61 6.61 -3.19 5.17
N LEU A 62 6.63 -3.73 3.96
CA LEU A 62 5.76 -3.36 2.86
C LEU A 62 4.89 -4.56 2.50
N PHE A 63 3.61 -4.33 2.35
CA PHE A 63 2.68 -5.28 1.78
C PHE A 63 2.18 -4.76 0.44
N GLU A 64 2.32 -5.54 -0.61
CA GLU A 64 1.94 -5.14 -1.98
C GLU A 64 0.90 -6.08 -2.57
N SER A 65 -0.13 -5.54 -3.21
CA SER A 65 -1.13 -6.36 -3.90
C SER A 65 -1.69 -5.62 -5.12
N VAL A 66 -2.07 -6.40 -6.14
CA VAL A 66 -2.74 -5.89 -7.34
C VAL A 66 -4.25 -6.02 -7.15
N ILE A 67 -4.94 -4.88 -7.24
CA ILE A 67 -6.37 -4.76 -6.96
C ILE A 67 -7.04 -4.06 -8.14
N GLY A 68 -7.76 -4.84 -8.95
CA GLY A 68 -8.37 -4.35 -10.19
C GLY A 68 -7.35 -3.62 -11.06
N GLY A 69 -6.20 -4.22 -11.35
CA GLY A 69 -5.17 -3.60 -12.20
C GLY A 69 -4.33 -2.49 -11.57
N VAL A 70 -4.61 -2.04 -10.34
CA VAL A 70 -3.78 -1.06 -9.63
C VAL A 70 -2.96 -1.76 -8.55
N THR A 71 -1.64 -1.55 -8.54
CA THR A 71 -0.76 -2.08 -7.49
C THR A 71 -0.74 -1.11 -6.32
N TYR A 72 -1.15 -1.59 -5.16
CA TYR A 72 -1.13 -0.84 -3.90
C TYR A 72 -0.04 -1.35 -2.98
N ARG A 73 0.56 -0.41 -2.24
CA ARG A 73 1.54 -0.67 -1.20
C ARG A 73 1.06 -0.13 0.14
N ILE A 74 1.09 -0.98 1.16
CA ILE A 74 0.85 -0.62 2.56
C ILE A 74 2.15 -0.71 3.32
N VAL A 75 2.49 0.36 4.02
CA VAL A 75 3.70 0.50 4.83
C VAL A 75 3.33 0.30 6.29
N VAL A 76 3.91 -0.70 6.94
CA VAL A 76 3.68 -0.99 8.36
C VAL A 76 4.98 -0.95 9.15
N ASN A 77 4.88 -0.68 10.44
CA ASN A 77 5.92 -0.97 11.41
C ASN A 77 5.43 -2.12 12.29
N PRO A 78 5.95 -3.35 12.09
CA PRO A 78 5.49 -4.51 12.83
C PRO A 78 5.92 -4.48 14.30
N ARG A 79 7.02 -3.78 14.64
CA ARG A 79 7.55 -3.73 16.02
C ARG A 79 6.63 -2.96 16.97
N ASN A 80 5.95 -1.92 16.48
CA ASN A 80 5.00 -1.14 17.27
C ASN A 80 3.54 -1.36 16.85
N GLY A 81 3.28 -2.27 15.91
CA GLY A 81 1.94 -2.58 15.43
C GLY A 81 1.23 -1.37 14.81
N THR A 82 1.91 -0.60 13.96
CA THR A 82 1.30 0.58 13.31
C THR A 82 1.29 0.49 11.80
N CYS A 83 0.22 1.02 11.21
CA CYS A 83 0.15 1.29 9.77
C CYS A 83 0.56 2.74 9.51
N VAL A 84 1.65 2.91 8.77
CA VAL A 84 2.36 4.17 8.60
C VAL A 84 1.87 4.90 7.36
N SER A 85 1.73 4.22 6.24
CA SER A 85 1.32 4.83 4.96
C SER A 85 0.65 3.81 4.03
N GLY A 86 -0.05 4.31 3.03
CA GLY A 86 -0.67 3.53 1.96
C GLY A 86 -0.75 4.36 0.68
N PHE A 87 -0.46 3.75 -0.46
CA PHE A 87 -0.50 4.44 -1.75
C PHE A 87 -0.43 3.46 -2.94
N PRO A 88 -0.97 3.85 -4.10
CA PRO A 88 -0.69 3.14 -5.35
C PRO A 88 0.78 3.35 -5.77
N VAL A 89 1.33 2.34 -6.46
CA VAL A 89 2.71 2.34 -6.98
C VAL A 89 2.80 2.03 -8.47
N ALA A 90 1.78 1.41 -9.05
CA ALA A 90 1.69 1.14 -10.48
C ALA A 90 0.23 0.96 -10.90
N ILE A 91 -0.05 1.18 -12.18
CA ILE A 91 -1.36 0.99 -12.81
C ILE A 91 -1.18 0.23 -14.13
N ASP A 92 -1.93 -0.85 -14.31
CA ASP A 92 -2.21 -1.46 -15.60
C ASP A 92 -3.60 -0.98 -16.05
N TRP A 93 -3.61 0.00 -16.95
CA TRP A 93 -4.83 0.65 -17.42
C TRP A 93 -5.83 -0.33 -18.05
N GLN A 94 -5.35 -1.32 -18.81
CA GLN A 94 -6.25 -2.26 -19.49
C GLN A 94 -6.94 -3.14 -18.46
N THR A 95 -6.15 -3.79 -17.60
CA THR A 95 -6.67 -4.62 -16.52
C THR A 95 -7.56 -3.82 -15.56
N ALA A 96 -7.22 -2.55 -15.30
CA ALA A 96 -7.98 -1.71 -14.40
C ALA A 96 -9.35 -1.31 -14.95
N LEU A 97 -9.42 -0.95 -16.23
CA LEU A 97 -10.70 -0.69 -16.90
C LEU A 97 -11.57 -1.94 -16.98
N ASP A 98 -10.99 -3.08 -17.33
CA ASP A 98 -11.70 -4.35 -17.47
C ASP A 98 -12.22 -4.90 -16.13
N SER A 99 -11.59 -4.50 -15.01
CA SER A 99 -12.01 -4.93 -13.67
C SER A 99 -13.37 -4.38 -13.23
N GLY A 100 -13.82 -3.27 -13.82
CA GLY A 100 -15.04 -2.56 -13.41
C GLY A 100 -14.99 -1.93 -12.00
N ARG A 101 -13.89 -2.07 -11.26
CA ARG A 101 -13.71 -1.45 -9.93
C ARG A 101 -13.55 0.06 -10.03
N TRP A 102 -12.87 0.51 -11.07
CA TRP A 102 -12.40 1.89 -11.18
C TRP A 102 -13.11 2.63 -12.30
N THR A 103 -13.49 3.87 -12.02
CA THR A 103 -13.89 4.80 -13.07
C THR A 103 -12.66 5.35 -13.80
N ARG A 104 -12.84 5.80 -15.04
CA ARG A 104 -11.78 6.48 -15.80
C ARG A 104 -11.21 7.71 -15.09
N ILE A 105 -12.02 8.40 -14.28
CA ILE A 105 -11.59 9.58 -13.52
C ILE A 105 -10.62 9.15 -12.40
N GLN A 106 -11.01 8.16 -11.60
CA GLN A 106 -10.15 7.62 -10.53
C GLN A 106 -8.82 7.10 -11.07
N LEU A 107 -8.82 6.42 -12.21
CA LEU A 107 -7.57 5.95 -12.82
C LEU A 107 -6.65 7.10 -13.25
N LYS A 108 -7.21 8.22 -13.73
CA LYS A 108 -6.42 9.42 -14.04
C LYS A 108 -5.87 10.07 -12.78
N GLU A 109 -6.68 10.19 -11.74
CA GLU A 109 -6.25 10.74 -10.44
C GLU A 109 -5.12 9.90 -9.83
N ILE A 110 -5.19 8.57 -9.95
CA ILE A 110 -4.11 7.65 -9.55
C ILE A 110 -2.84 7.88 -10.39
N GLU A 111 -2.98 8.02 -11.71
CA GLU A 111 -1.86 8.29 -12.61
C GLU A 111 -1.19 9.63 -12.29
N GLU A 112 -1.97 10.70 -12.10
CA GLU A 112 -1.49 12.02 -11.68
C GLU A 112 -0.73 11.93 -10.35
N PHE A 113 -1.22 11.15 -9.39
CA PHE A 113 -0.52 10.91 -8.14
C PHE A 113 0.81 10.15 -8.33
N LEU A 114 0.86 9.18 -9.23
CA LEU A 114 2.08 8.43 -9.56
C LEU A 114 3.11 9.34 -10.24
N ASP A 115 2.68 10.19 -11.16
CA ASP A 115 3.53 11.14 -11.89
C ASP A 115 4.06 12.26 -10.99
N ALA A 116 3.26 12.71 -10.03
CA ALA A 116 3.66 13.74 -9.08
C ALA A 116 4.70 13.26 -8.04
N LYS A 117 4.92 11.95 -7.91
CA LYS A 117 5.95 11.44 -6.99
C LYS A 117 7.35 11.73 -7.53
N PRO A 118 8.22 12.43 -6.77
CA PRO A 118 9.63 12.49 -7.12
C PRO A 118 10.19 11.06 -7.10
N ASN A 119 10.71 10.62 -8.24
CA ASN A 119 11.25 9.27 -8.42
C ASN A 119 12.32 8.99 -7.35
N PRO A 120 12.09 8.11 -6.35
CA PRO A 120 13.02 7.95 -5.24
C PRO A 120 14.36 7.31 -5.65
N ARG A 121 14.49 6.87 -6.91
CA ARG A 121 15.73 6.35 -7.51
C ARG A 121 16.61 7.40 -8.18
N GLN A 122 16.21 8.68 -8.19
CA GLN A 122 17.10 9.79 -8.59
C GLN A 122 17.59 10.54 -7.35
N ARG A 123 18.52 9.93 -6.62
CA ARG A 123 19.50 10.66 -5.81
C ARG A 123 20.86 10.39 -6.45
N TYR A 124 21.34 11.35 -7.23
CA TYR A 124 22.70 11.40 -7.74
C TYR A 124 23.69 11.57 -6.59
#